data_AF-T1C6C2-F1
#
_entry.id   AF-T1C6C2-F1
#
_cell.length_a   1.000
_cell.length_b   1.000
_cell.length_c   1.000
_cell.angle_alpha   90.00
_cell.angle_beta   90.00
_cell.angle_gamma   90.00
#
_symmetry.space_group_name_H-M   'P 1'
#
loop_
_entity.id
_entity.type
_entity.pdbx_description
1 polymer ?
#
loop_
_entity_poly.entity_id
_entity_poly.type
_entity_poly.pdbx_seq_one_letter_code
_entity_poly.pdbx_strand_id
1 'polypeptide(L)'
;MSVFLDSYAIIEMARGNPRYAAVREGEFATSVGNLLEVYYVLLQSGEEDLAEKALDEFGPLAVDLPRDLISRIARFRLERKGTTGRRFSYVDASGYLYAQDRGLEFVTGALEFEGCPGMRFLR
;
A
#
# COMPACT_ATOMS: atom_id res chain seq x y z
N MET A 1 4.79 13.21 10.15
CA MET A 1 3.61 12.90 9.31
C MET A 1 3.40 11.40 9.36
N SER A 2 2.15 10.94 9.41
CA SER A 2 1.83 9.52 9.47
C SER A 2 1.28 9.08 8.11
N VAL A 3 1.89 8.04 7.52
CA VAL A 3 1.59 7.60 6.15
C VAL A 3 1.24 6.12 6.13
N PHE A 4 0.44 5.73 5.13
CA PHE A 4 0.16 4.32 4.83
C PHE A 4 0.90 3.91 3.56
N LEU A 5 1.71 2.85 3.63
CA LEU A 5 2.48 2.33 2.51
C LEU A 5 1.73 1.18 1.84
N ASP A 6 1.44 1.32 0.54
CA ASP A 6 0.94 0.21 -0.26
C ASP A 6 2.06 -0.75 -0.70
N SER A 7 1.69 -1.81 -1.41
CA SER A 7 2.67 -2.80 -1.87
C SER A 7 3.67 -2.19 -2.87
N TYR A 8 3.23 -1.25 -3.71
CA TYR A 8 4.11 -0.55 -4.65
C TYR A 8 5.18 0.27 -3.92
N ALA A 9 4.78 1.11 -2.96
CA ALA A 9 5.68 1.95 -2.20
C ALA A 9 6.71 1.12 -1.43
N ILE A 10 6.29 0.00 -0.82
CA ILE A 10 7.20 -0.90 -0.10
C ILE A 10 8.23 -1.51 -1.06
N ILE A 11 7.81 -2.00 -2.23
CA ILE A 11 8.74 -2.57 -3.22
C ILE A 11 9.78 -1.53 -3.67
N GLU A 12 9.35 -0.31 -3.98
CA GLU A 12 10.26 0.77 -4.40
C GLU A 12 11.22 1.18 -3.27
N MET A 13 10.73 1.24 -2.03
CA MET A 13 11.56 1.52 -0.86
C MET A 13 12.59 0.41 -0.60
N ALA A 14 12.19 -0.86 -0.71
CA ALA A 14 13.06 -2.02 -0.54
C ALA A 14 14.15 -2.06 -1.63
N ARG A 15 13.80 -1.70 -2.87
CA ARG A 15 14.76 -1.56 -3.98
C ARG A 15 15.63 -0.30 -3.89
N GLY A 16 15.43 0.54 -2.87
CA GLY A 16 16.25 1.72 -2.63
C GLY A 16 15.97 2.89 -3.58
N ASN A 17 14.75 3.02 -4.10
CA ASN A 17 14.39 4.14 -4.96
C ASN A 17 14.52 5.48 -4.20
N PRO A 18 15.40 6.41 -4.64
CA PRO A 18 15.67 7.66 -3.92
C PRO A 18 14.46 8.61 -3.87
N ARG A 19 13.46 8.43 -4.75
CA ARG A 19 12.21 9.21 -4.71
C ARG A 19 11.42 8.97 -3.42
N TYR A 20 11.61 7.83 -2.78
CA TYR A 20 10.99 7.48 -1.51
C TYR A 20 11.84 7.86 -0.29
N ALA A 21 13.01 8.49 -0.47
CA ALA A 21 13.85 8.89 0.66
C ALA A 21 13.13 9.86 1.62
N ALA A 22 12.38 10.82 1.07
CA ALA A 22 11.59 11.77 1.86
C ALA A 22 10.37 11.13 2.57
N VAL A 23 9.99 9.91 2.19
CA VAL A 23 8.93 9.17 2.88
C VAL A 23 9.45 8.65 4.21
N ARG A 24 10.75 8.32 4.33
CA ARG A 24 11.39 7.65 5.49
C ARG A 24 11.37 8.44 6.82
N GLU A 25 10.97 9.71 6.82
CA GLU A 25 11.00 10.58 8.01
C GLU A 25 9.64 10.68 8.75
N GLY A 26 8.92 9.57 8.93
CA GLY A 26 7.56 9.58 9.49
C GLY A 26 7.15 8.34 10.28
N GLU A 27 5.91 8.35 10.76
CA GLU A 27 5.24 7.14 11.29
C GLU A 27 4.62 6.38 10.14
N PHE A 28 4.89 5.08 10.05
CA PHE A 28 4.42 4.24 8.96
C PHE A 28 3.37 3.25 9.45
N ALA A 29 2.38 3.01 8.61
CA ALA A 29 1.51 1.84 8.68
C ALA A 29 1.49 1.15 7.32
N THR A 30 1.31 -0.16 7.34
CA THR A 30 0.90 -0.94 6.15
C THR A 30 -0.05 -2.04 6.62
N SER A 31 -0.54 -2.89 5.72
CA SER A 31 -1.35 -4.06 6.10
C SER A 31 -0.61 -5.36 5.84
N VAL A 32 -0.99 -6.40 6.56
CA VAL A 32 -0.55 -7.78 6.28
C VAL A 32 -0.84 -8.17 4.81
N GLY A 33 -1.94 -7.67 4.24
CA GLY A 33 -2.28 -7.90 2.84
C GLY A 33 -1.28 -7.26 1.86
N ASN A 34 -0.82 -6.04 2.16
CA ASN A 34 0.22 -5.40 1.34
C ASN A 34 1.55 -6.13 1.45
N LEU A 35 1.94 -6.58 2.64
CA LEU A 35 3.17 -7.37 2.81
C LEU A 35 3.12 -8.70 2.08
N LEU A 36 1.95 -9.37 2.06
CA LEU A 36 1.75 -10.57 1.26
C LEU A 36 1.96 -10.30 -0.23
N GLU A 37 1.43 -9.20 -0.75
CA GLU A 37 1.64 -8.81 -2.15
C GLU A 37 3.11 -8.48 -2.43
N VAL A 38 3.78 -7.74 -1.55
CA VAL A 38 5.21 -7.44 -1.66
C VAL A 38 6.02 -8.73 -1.76
N TYR A 39 5.82 -9.65 -0.81
CA TYR A 39 6.53 -10.91 -0.77
C TYR A 39 6.28 -11.72 -2.04
N TYR A 40 5.01 -11.83 -2.46
CA TYR A 40 4.62 -12.55 -3.66
C TYR A 40 5.29 -11.97 -4.92
N VAL A 41 5.25 -10.65 -5.11
CA VAL A 41 5.82 -10.00 -6.31
C VAL A 41 7.35 -10.15 -6.36
N LEU A 42 8.03 -9.99 -5.24
CA LEU A 42 9.49 -10.17 -5.16
C LEU A 42 9.87 -11.64 -5.38
N LEU A 43 9.12 -12.59 -4.80
CA LEU A 43 9.33 -14.01 -5.04
C LEU A 43 9.13 -14.39 -6.51
N GLN A 44 8.10 -13.87 -7.18
CA GLN A 44 7.89 -14.06 -8.63
C GLN A 44 9.04 -13.52 -9.47
N SER A 45 9.77 -12.52 -8.96
CA SER A 45 10.91 -11.90 -9.63
C SER A 45 12.24 -12.60 -9.32
N GLY A 46 12.22 -13.66 -8.50
CA GLY A 46 13.44 -14.36 -8.05
C GLY A 46 14.23 -13.59 -6.99
N GLU A 47 13.61 -12.60 -6.33
CA GLU A 47 14.24 -11.72 -5.34
C GLU A 47 13.86 -12.11 -3.90
N GLU A 48 13.97 -13.40 -3.55
CA GLU A 48 13.55 -13.92 -2.24
C GLU A 48 14.30 -13.26 -1.06
N ASP A 49 15.61 -13.06 -1.17
CA ASP A 49 16.39 -12.34 -0.15
C ASP A 49 15.88 -10.91 0.09
N LEU A 50 15.35 -10.25 -0.95
CA LEU A 50 14.76 -8.92 -0.82
C LEU A 50 13.36 -8.99 -0.20
N ALA A 51 12.60 -10.05 -0.51
CA ALA A 51 11.29 -10.30 0.08
C ALA A 51 11.40 -10.48 1.60
N GLU A 52 12.35 -11.30 2.07
CA GLU A 52 12.61 -11.51 3.49
C GLU A 52 13.06 -10.22 4.18
N LYS A 53 13.98 -9.46 3.58
CA LYS A 53 14.39 -8.15 4.11
C LYS A 53 13.23 -7.17 4.22
N ALA A 54 12.36 -7.11 3.21
CA ALA A 54 11.19 -6.25 3.24
C ALA A 54 10.20 -6.71 4.33
N LEU A 55 10.02 -8.02 4.51
CA LEU A 55 9.17 -8.54 5.58
C LEU A 55 9.73 -8.20 6.96
N ASP A 56 11.04 -8.32 7.18
CA ASP A 56 11.70 -7.95 8.43
C ASP A 56 11.60 -6.45 8.71
N GLU A 57 11.82 -5.60 7.69
CA GLU A 57 11.82 -4.14 7.82
C GLU A 57 10.41 -3.58 8.03
N PHE A 58 9.42 -4.04 7.23
CA PHE A 58 8.08 -3.47 7.21
C PHE A 58 7.05 -4.29 8.01
N GLY A 59 7.36 -5.53 8.38
CA GLY A 59 6.52 -6.40 9.21
C GLY A 59 6.07 -5.77 10.53
N PRO A 60 6.95 -5.13 11.32
CA PRO A 60 6.57 -4.45 12.56
C PRO A 60 5.58 -3.28 12.37
N LEU A 61 5.41 -2.80 11.14
CA LEU A 61 4.51 -1.70 10.78
C LEU A 61 3.15 -2.20 10.27
N ALA A 62 3.00 -3.51 10.11
CA ALA A 62 1.78 -4.12 9.59
C ALA A 62 0.65 -4.07 10.61
N VAL A 63 -0.52 -3.63 10.17
CA VAL A 63 -1.72 -3.54 10.98
C VAL A 63 -2.76 -4.55 10.52
N ASP A 64 -3.56 -5.00 11.47
CA ASP A 64 -4.80 -5.70 11.19
C ASP A 64 -5.88 -4.73 10.70
N LEU A 65 -6.60 -5.14 9.67
CA LEU A 65 -7.69 -4.36 9.11
C LEU A 65 -8.97 -4.61 9.94
N PRO A 66 -9.64 -3.56 10.42
CA PRO A 66 -10.81 -3.72 11.27
C PRO A 66 -12.00 -4.25 10.45
N ARG A 67 -12.82 -5.09 11.10
CA ARG A 67 -13.92 -5.82 10.47
C ARG A 67 -14.97 -4.92 9.81
N ASP A 68 -15.17 -3.72 10.34
CA ASP A 68 -16.13 -2.74 9.83
C ASP A 68 -15.77 -2.21 8.43
N LEU A 69 -14.50 -2.30 8.01
CA LEU A 69 -14.07 -1.98 6.66
C LEU A 69 -14.67 -2.93 5.60
N ILE A 70 -15.03 -4.18 5.94
CA ILE A 70 -15.45 -5.20 4.95
C ILE A 70 -16.57 -4.69 4.06
N SER A 71 -17.63 -4.11 4.64
CA SER A 71 -18.79 -3.62 3.86
C SER A 71 -18.45 -2.40 3.01
N ARG A 72 -17.45 -1.62 3.42
CA ARG A 72 -17.00 -0.41 2.74
C ARG A 72 -16.06 -0.74 1.59
N ILE A 73 -15.18 -1.71 1.77
CA ILE A 73 -14.34 -2.28 0.72
C ILE A 73 -15.22 -2.82 -0.42
N ALA A 74 -16.24 -3.61 -0.07
CA ALA A 74 -17.16 -4.16 -1.06
C ALA A 74 -17.88 -3.07 -1.87
N ARG A 75 -18.42 -2.04 -1.19
CA ARG A 75 -19.08 -0.89 -1.84
C ARG A 75 -18.12 -0.08 -2.71
N PHE A 76 -16.97 0.30 -2.16
CA PHE A 76 -15.94 1.07 -2.86
C PHE A 76 -15.53 0.40 -4.18
N ARG A 77 -15.29 -0.92 -4.18
CA ARG A 77 -14.89 -1.67 -5.38
C ARG A 77 -15.98 -1.79 -6.43
N LEU A 78 -17.26 -1.68 -6.05
CA LEU A 78 -18.39 -1.70 -6.98
C LEU A 78 -18.67 -0.31 -7.56
N GLU A 79 -18.57 0.72 -6.73
CA GLU A 79 -18.91 2.11 -7.07
C GLU A 79 -17.76 2.84 -7.77
N ARG A 80 -16.50 2.47 -7.47
CA ARG A 80 -15.32 3.12 -8.03
C ARG A 80 -14.46 2.14 -8.82
N LYS A 81 -13.84 2.68 -9.87
CA LYS A 81 -12.81 2.02 -10.66
C LYS A 81 -11.57 2.90 -10.63
N GLY A 82 -10.40 2.28 -10.67
CA GLY A 82 -9.16 3.01 -10.85
C GLY A 82 -9.12 3.70 -12.22
N THR A 83 -8.18 4.61 -12.41
CA THR A 83 -8.00 5.32 -13.68
C THR A 83 -7.74 4.39 -14.88
N THR A 84 -7.24 3.18 -14.61
CA THR A 84 -7.04 2.10 -15.59
C THR A 84 -8.34 1.46 -16.08
N GLY A 85 -9.49 1.81 -15.50
CA GLY A 85 -10.80 1.22 -15.77
C GLY A 85 -11.02 -0.14 -15.08
N ARG A 86 -10.03 -0.65 -14.35
CA ARG A 86 -10.13 -1.87 -13.55
C ARG A 86 -10.70 -1.57 -12.17
N ARG A 87 -11.29 -2.58 -11.54
CA ARG A 87 -11.65 -2.50 -10.12
C ARG A 87 -10.37 -2.66 -9.30
N PHE A 88 -10.24 -1.86 -8.25
CA PHE A 88 -9.19 -2.03 -7.25
C PHE A 88 -9.16 -3.48 -6.73
N SER A 89 -7.98 -3.98 -6.38
CA SER A 89 -7.87 -5.23 -5.65
C SER A 89 -8.52 -5.11 -4.26
N TYR A 90 -8.68 -6.22 -3.55
CA TYR A 90 -9.16 -6.16 -2.17
C TYR A 90 -8.15 -5.47 -1.25
N VAL A 91 -6.86 -5.68 -1.50
CA VAL A 91 -5.74 -5.11 -0.71
C VAL A 91 -5.62 -3.61 -0.97
N ASP A 92 -5.68 -3.19 -2.23
CA ASP A 92 -5.69 -1.78 -2.63
C ASP A 92 -6.85 -1.03 -1.98
N ALA A 93 -8.07 -1.57 -2.12
CA ALA A 93 -9.26 -0.96 -1.57
C ALA A 93 -9.23 -0.91 -0.04
N SER A 94 -8.72 -1.95 0.62
CA SER A 94 -8.67 -2.00 2.07
C SER A 94 -7.62 -1.07 2.66
N GLY A 95 -6.40 -1.04 2.09
CA GLY A 95 -5.34 -0.13 2.51
C GLY A 95 -5.73 1.33 2.30
N TYR A 96 -6.31 1.65 1.14
CA TYR A 96 -6.78 3.01 0.84
C TYR A 96 -7.85 3.48 1.83
N LEU A 97 -8.89 2.66 2.07
CA LEU A 97 -9.96 3.03 3.01
C LEU A 97 -9.45 3.11 4.46
N TYR A 98 -8.54 2.22 4.85
CA TYR A 98 -7.91 2.26 6.17
C TYR A 98 -7.15 3.56 6.39
N ALA A 99 -6.37 3.99 5.39
CA ALA A 99 -5.62 5.23 5.45
C ALA A 99 -6.54 6.44 5.57
N GLN A 100 -7.60 6.49 4.76
CA GLN A 100 -8.59 7.56 4.81
C GLN A 100 -9.26 7.67 6.20
N ASP A 101 -9.64 6.55 6.80
CA ASP A 101 -10.29 6.53 8.13
C ASP A 101 -9.43 7.11 9.24
N ARG A 102 -8.11 6.98 9.10
CA ARG A 102 -7.14 7.39 10.11
C ARG A 102 -6.45 8.71 9.78
N GLY A 103 -6.87 9.37 8.70
CA GLY A 103 -6.22 10.59 8.22
C GLY A 103 -4.76 10.38 7.82
N LEU A 104 -4.39 9.16 7.42
CA LEU A 104 -3.06 8.84 6.90
C LEU A 104 -2.99 9.21 5.44
N GLU A 105 -1.87 9.80 5.03
CA GLU A 105 -1.57 9.99 3.61
C GLU A 105 -1.16 8.64 3.01
N PHE A 106 -1.85 8.18 1.98
CA PHE A 106 -1.55 6.88 1.38
C PHE A 106 -0.60 7.04 0.20
N VAL A 107 0.55 6.38 0.32
CA VAL A 107 1.72 6.54 -0.54
C VAL A 107 1.74 5.40 -1.53
N THR A 108 1.77 5.75 -2.81
CA THR A 108 1.73 4.77 -3.91
C THR A 108 2.31 5.37 -5.19
N GLY A 109 2.73 4.52 -6.11
CA GLY A 109 2.98 4.88 -7.51
C GLY A 109 2.04 4.17 -8.50
N ALA A 110 1.03 3.45 -7.99
CA ALA A 110 0.08 2.74 -8.81
C ALA A 110 -0.93 3.72 -9.44
N LEU A 111 -0.93 3.78 -10.78
CA LEU A 111 -1.78 4.70 -11.56
C LEU A 111 -3.27 4.59 -11.21
N GLU A 112 -3.72 3.42 -10.75
CA GLU A 112 -5.11 3.16 -10.36
C GLU A 112 -5.64 4.18 -9.33
N PHE A 113 -4.76 4.73 -8.49
CA PHE A 113 -5.07 5.72 -7.46
C PHE A 113 -4.92 7.18 -7.89
N GLU A 114 -4.47 7.45 -9.11
CA GLU A 114 -4.28 8.82 -9.60
C GLU A 114 -5.60 9.62 -9.51
N GLY A 115 -5.54 10.79 -8.86
CA GLY A 115 -6.72 11.64 -8.60
C GLY A 115 -7.57 11.23 -7.39
N CYS A 116 -7.23 10.16 -6.65
CA CYS A 116 -7.88 9.87 -5.37
C CYS A 116 -7.44 10.87 -4.28
N PRO A 117 -8.34 11.29 -3.38
CA PRO A 117 -8.00 12.23 -2.30
C PRO A 117 -7.09 11.61 -1.24
N GLY A 118 -6.23 12.44 -0.61
CA GLY A 118 -5.35 12.01 0.48
C GLY A 118 -4.18 11.10 0.05
N MET A 119 -3.80 11.16 -1.23
CA MET A 119 -2.70 10.38 -1.80
C MET A 119 -1.41 11.18 -1.88
N ARG A 120 -0.29 10.50 -1.61
CA ARG A 120 1.03 10.91 -2.06
C ARG A 120 1.44 10.05 -3.24
N PHE A 121 1.36 10.61 -4.44
CA PHE A 121 1.76 9.90 -5.64
C PHE A 121 3.27 10.06 -5.91
N LEU A 122 4.01 8.96 -5.89
CA LEU A 122 5.44 8.92 -6.17
C LEU A 122 5.70 7.90 -7.27
N ARG A 123 6.45 8.27 -8.30
CA ARG A 123 6.84 7.41 -9.41
C ARG A 123 8.24 7.76 -9.83
#